data_AF-A0A1B8Y2G9-F1
#
_entry.id   AF-A0A1B8Y2G9-F1
#
_cell.length_a   1.000
_cell.length_b   1.000
_cell.length_c   1.000
_cell.angle_alpha   90.00
_cell.angle_beta   90.00
_cell.angle_gamma   90.00
#
_symmetry.space_group_name_H-M   'P 1'
#
loop_
_entity.id
_entity.type
_entity.pdbx_description
1 polymer ?
#
loop_
_entity_poly.entity_id
_entity_poly.type
_entity_poly.pdbx_seq_one_letter_code
_entity_poly.pdbx_strand_id
1 'polypeptide(L)'
;MIRTYFPETWIWELAPVGESGRAEVHGSAPDTITEWNAGAFCMGPSGFGISPPTSLRAFQPFFVELTLPYSVVRGESFTLKASVFNYLKHCIKVQTTLLPSQELELEPCADCQYSSCLCAEESKTFYWNLKASNLGEVNVTVKTEALDTQDLCNNEFPIVPKQGRSDTVVKPLLVQPGGVLEEKSHSSLLCCQAGEEHPKTEEISLKVPENILKDSERAYATVLGDLMGTAMQNLDRLLAMPYGCGEQNMVLFAPNIFILEYLTKTHQLTPEIQSKAKRFLESGYQRQLTYKRNDGSYSAFGQSDKEGNTWLTAFVEKSFNKARPYIFIDESHLSHSFSLLKKIRNKNGCFRSVGRLFNNAMKGGIDDETSLSAYVTMALLEVGVSVQDPVVADAVSCLRKAAKDVSSVYTQALLAYTFTLSNDTELREMLLAKLEEKAKGSYTALPYWYRAPSAEVELTSYVLLALLSGPNKDLGKASEIVNWLSKQQNPYGGFSSTQDTVVALQALAEYAEATFSDKGDVTVTVTSKTGFHQQFHVDQTNRLLLQKASLPDIPGEYSLSATGSGCVYVQTVLRYNIPPPRSDATFSVRVETEPDKCPQDPLKVLKLSVTAQ
;
A
#
# COMPACT_ATOMS: atom_id res chain seq x y z
N MET A 1 -40.23 -0.02 13.28
CA MET A 1 -39.46 -0.91 12.39
C MET A 1 -38.01 -0.87 12.85
N ILE A 2 -37.27 -2.00 12.79
CA ILE A 2 -35.84 -2.04 13.12
C ILE A 2 -35.09 -2.32 11.84
N ARG A 3 -34.16 -1.45 11.49
CA ARG A 3 -33.36 -1.46 10.28
C ARG A 3 -31.91 -1.76 10.64
N THR A 4 -31.39 -2.85 10.09
CA THR A 4 -30.06 -3.41 10.40
C THR A 4 -29.30 -3.85 9.15
N TYR A 5 -30.00 -4.08 8.03
CA TYR A 5 -29.43 -4.63 6.81
C TYR A 5 -29.15 -3.52 5.79
N PHE A 6 -27.90 -3.04 5.78
CA PHE A 6 -27.42 -1.95 4.92
C PHE A 6 -26.26 -2.39 4.00
N PRO A 7 -26.46 -3.36 3.10
CA PRO A 7 -25.42 -3.78 2.16
C PRO A 7 -25.19 -2.68 1.11
N GLU A 8 -24.01 -2.69 0.49
CA GLU A 8 -23.72 -1.86 -0.69
C GLU A 8 -24.27 -2.49 -1.98
N THR A 9 -24.36 -3.82 -2.03
CA THR A 9 -24.86 -4.59 -3.18
C THR A 9 -25.97 -5.54 -2.76
N TRP A 10 -26.97 -5.71 -3.62
CA TRP A 10 -28.16 -6.52 -3.36
C TRP A 10 -28.53 -7.29 -4.62
N ILE A 11 -28.82 -8.59 -4.48
CA ILE A 11 -29.13 -9.55 -5.56
C ILE A 11 -27.97 -9.71 -6.57
N TRP A 12 -27.01 -10.59 -6.23
CA TRP A 12 -25.92 -10.99 -7.13
C TRP A 12 -25.96 -12.50 -7.38
N GLU A 13 -26.86 -12.93 -8.27
CA GLU A 13 -27.20 -14.34 -8.47
C GLU A 13 -27.34 -14.70 -9.96
N LEU A 14 -27.19 -16.00 -10.26
CA LEU A 14 -27.44 -16.56 -11.60
C LEU A 14 -28.77 -17.34 -11.57
N ALA A 15 -29.67 -17.01 -12.49
CA ALA A 15 -30.96 -17.69 -12.63
C ALA A 15 -31.10 -18.35 -14.01
N PRO A 16 -31.39 -19.65 -14.11
CA PRO A 16 -31.65 -20.31 -15.38
C PRO A 16 -33.00 -19.87 -15.94
N VAL A 17 -33.02 -19.35 -17.16
CA VAL A 17 -34.24 -19.05 -17.88
C VAL A 17 -34.67 -20.33 -18.62
N GLY A 18 -35.70 -21.00 -18.10
CA GLY A 18 -36.23 -22.24 -18.68
C GLY A 18 -36.96 -22.03 -20.00
N GLU A 19 -37.61 -23.08 -20.50
CA GLU A 19 -38.33 -23.07 -21.79
C GLU A 19 -39.46 -22.03 -21.87
N SER A 20 -39.97 -21.58 -20.72
CA SER A 20 -40.98 -20.51 -20.61
C SER A 20 -40.44 -19.11 -20.97
N GLY A 21 -39.12 -18.95 -21.10
CA GLY A 21 -38.48 -17.66 -21.34
C GLY A 21 -38.53 -16.69 -20.16
N ARG A 22 -38.94 -17.16 -18.96
CA ARG A 22 -39.08 -16.33 -17.75
C ARG A 22 -38.42 -17.01 -16.56
N ALA A 23 -37.65 -16.23 -15.80
CA ALA A 23 -37.15 -16.59 -14.48
C ALA A 23 -37.60 -15.51 -13.48
N GLU A 24 -37.93 -15.92 -12.27
CA GLU A 24 -38.30 -15.02 -11.17
C GLU A 24 -37.27 -15.16 -10.05
N VAL A 25 -36.70 -14.04 -9.63
CA VAL A 25 -35.78 -13.95 -8.50
C VAL A 25 -36.49 -13.17 -7.41
N HIS A 26 -36.63 -13.79 -6.25
CA HIS A 26 -37.27 -13.17 -5.10
C HIS A 26 -36.21 -12.70 -4.11
N GLY A 27 -36.27 -11.44 -3.71
CA GLY A 27 -35.41 -10.86 -2.67
C GLY A 27 -36.16 -9.77 -1.91
N SER A 28 -35.94 -9.70 -0.61
CA SER A 28 -36.43 -8.59 0.21
C SER A 28 -35.52 -7.38 0.03
N ALA A 29 -36.10 -6.20 -0.22
CA ALA A 29 -35.35 -4.96 -0.36
C ALA A 29 -34.54 -4.67 0.92
N PRO A 30 -33.30 -4.17 0.82
CA PRO A 30 -32.52 -3.82 1.99
C PRO A 30 -33.11 -2.63 2.73
N ASP A 31 -32.68 -2.44 3.97
CA ASP A 31 -33.21 -1.40 4.84
C ASP A 31 -32.72 0.02 4.47
N THR A 32 -31.83 0.12 3.47
CA THR A 32 -31.34 1.37 2.91
C THR A 32 -32.45 2.09 2.15
N ILE A 33 -32.78 3.30 2.58
CA ILE A 33 -33.75 4.17 1.91
C ILE A 33 -33.05 4.84 0.74
N THR A 34 -33.23 4.28 -0.45
CA THR A 34 -32.56 4.70 -1.68
C THR A 34 -33.32 4.21 -2.91
N GLU A 35 -32.87 4.61 -4.09
CA GLU A 35 -33.24 4.00 -5.36
C GLU A 35 -32.19 2.95 -5.75
N TRP A 36 -32.60 1.68 -5.74
CA TRP A 36 -31.77 0.56 -6.15
C TRP A 36 -31.83 0.39 -7.66
N ASN A 37 -30.68 0.43 -8.33
CA ASN A 37 -30.57 0.19 -9.76
C ASN A 37 -30.12 -1.25 -10.03
N ALA A 38 -30.94 -2.01 -10.74
CA ALA A 38 -30.67 -3.39 -11.13
C ALA A 38 -30.37 -3.46 -12.64
N GLY A 39 -29.40 -4.30 -13.00
CA GLY A 39 -29.09 -4.66 -14.37
C GLY A 39 -28.96 -6.17 -14.49
N ALA A 40 -29.28 -6.72 -15.66
CA ALA A 40 -29.15 -8.13 -15.94
C ALA A 40 -28.44 -8.35 -17.27
N PHE A 41 -27.71 -9.45 -17.37
CA PHE A 41 -27.21 -9.95 -18.64
C PHE A 41 -27.54 -11.44 -18.75
N CYS A 42 -27.77 -11.90 -19.98
CA CYS A 42 -28.15 -13.27 -20.29
C CYS A 42 -27.14 -13.87 -21.27
N MET A 43 -26.84 -15.15 -21.11
CA MET A 43 -26.05 -15.94 -22.06
C MET A 43 -26.87 -17.15 -22.50
N GLY A 44 -27.00 -17.35 -23.82
CA GLY A 44 -27.69 -18.50 -24.39
C GLY A 44 -27.16 -18.87 -25.78
N PRO A 45 -27.77 -19.87 -26.45
CA PRO A 45 -27.36 -20.29 -27.80
C PRO A 45 -27.39 -19.15 -28.82
N SER A 46 -28.27 -18.17 -28.63
CA SER A 46 -28.41 -16.98 -29.48
C SER A 46 -27.36 -15.89 -29.21
N GLY A 47 -26.46 -16.09 -28.25
CA GLY A 47 -25.41 -15.15 -27.87
C GLY A 47 -25.62 -14.49 -26.50
N PHE A 48 -25.03 -13.31 -26.35
CA PHE A 48 -25.03 -12.51 -25.12
C PHE A 48 -25.97 -11.31 -25.27
N GLY A 49 -26.80 -11.06 -24.26
CA GLY A 49 -27.72 -9.92 -24.21
C GLY A 49 -27.60 -9.17 -22.89
N ILE A 50 -27.70 -7.84 -22.93
CA ILE A 50 -27.72 -6.95 -21.75
C ILE A 50 -29.09 -6.29 -21.68
N SER A 51 -29.69 -6.25 -20.49
CA SER A 51 -30.92 -5.50 -20.24
C SER A 51 -30.62 -4.01 -20.04
N PRO A 52 -31.55 -3.10 -20.39
CA PRO A 52 -31.50 -1.76 -19.83
C PRO A 52 -31.61 -1.85 -18.29
N PRO A 53 -31.01 -0.89 -17.56
CA PRO A 53 -31.15 -0.84 -16.11
C PRO A 53 -32.59 -0.54 -15.72
N THR A 54 -33.03 -1.12 -14.61
CA THR A 54 -34.34 -0.88 -13.99
C THR A 54 -34.14 -0.45 -12.55
N SER A 55 -35.06 0.33 -11.99
CA SER A 55 -34.93 0.86 -10.64
C SER A 55 -36.07 0.43 -9.72
N LEU A 56 -35.73 0.23 -8.45
CA LEU A 56 -36.68 -0.01 -7.36
C LEU A 56 -36.42 1.01 -6.26
N ARG A 57 -37.42 1.85 -5.97
CA ARG A 57 -37.34 2.83 -4.88
C ARG A 57 -37.78 2.19 -3.55
N ALA A 58 -36.82 1.98 -2.65
CA ALA A 58 -37.08 1.60 -1.27
C ALA A 58 -37.24 2.87 -0.43
N PHE A 59 -38.45 3.12 0.09
CA PHE A 59 -38.76 4.39 0.74
C PHE A 59 -39.71 4.24 1.93
N GLN A 60 -39.42 5.01 2.98
CA GLN A 60 -40.28 5.17 4.15
C GLN A 60 -40.58 6.67 4.34
N PRO A 61 -41.84 7.09 4.55
CA PRO A 61 -42.16 8.51 4.68
C PRO A 61 -41.61 9.19 5.95
N PHE A 62 -41.36 8.44 7.02
CA PHE A 62 -40.79 8.95 8.27
C PHE A 62 -39.68 8.01 8.73
N PHE A 63 -38.45 8.50 8.82
CA PHE A 63 -37.28 7.67 9.16
C PHE A 63 -36.14 8.51 9.74
N VAL A 64 -35.17 7.82 10.35
CA VAL A 64 -33.91 8.40 10.81
C VAL A 64 -32.73 7.88 9.99
N GLU A 65 -31.78 8.73 9.66
CA GLU A 65 -30.53 8.35 9.00
C GLU A 65 -29.35 8.68 9.90
N LEU A 66 -28.45 7.71 10.07
CA LEU A 66 -27.21 7.90 10.82
C LEU A 66 -26.06 8.20 9.86
N THR A 67 -25.41 9.34 10.09
CA THR A 67 -24.14 9.71 9.45
C THR A 67 -23.00 9.33 10.39
N LEU A 68 -22.33 8.23 10.08
CA LEU A 68 -21.18 7.73 10.82
C LEU A 68 -19.89 7.98 10.02
N PRO A 69 -18.77 8.31 10.67
CA PRO A 69 -17.46 8.22 10.02
C PRO A 69 -17.14 6.75 9.70
N TYR A 70 -16.20 6.53 8.77
CA TYR A 70 -15.72 5.19 8.46
C TYR A 70 -15.14 4.48 9.70
N SER A 71 -14.39 5.20 10.52
CA SER A 71 -13.88 4.71 11.80
C SER A 71 -13.73 5.85 12.82
N VAL A 72 -13.64 5.48 14.10
CA VAL A 72 -13.33 6.37 15.22
C VAL A 72 -12.16 5.83 16.03
N VAL A 73 -11.49 6.70 16.78
CA VAL A 73 -10.38 6.34 17.64
C VAL A 73 -10.88 6.05 19.06
N ARG A 74 -10.44 4.93 19.64
CA ARG A 74 -10.78 4.58 21.03
C ARG A 74 -10.33 5.68 21.99
N GLY A 75 -11.25 6.12 22.83
CA GLY A 75 -11.00 7.15 23.83
C GLY A 75 -11.03 8.59 23.30
N GLU A 76 -11.25 8.81 22.01
CA GLU A 76 -11.54 10.14 21.47
C GLU A 76 -13.05 10.36 21.37
N SER A 77 -13.48 11.60 21.59
CA SER A 77 -14.87 12.00 21.49
C SER A 77 -15.22 12.31 20.04
N PHE A 78 -16.33 11.79 19.56
CA PHE A 78 -16.85 12.05 18.22
C PHE A 78 -18.34 12.42 18.28
N THR A 79 -18.79 13.22 17.31
CA THR A 79 -20.19 13.64 17.23
C THR A 79 -20.97 12.73 16.28
N LEU A 80 -21.86 11.91 16.85
CA LEU A 80 -22.88 11.18 16.11
C LEU A 80 -23.96 12.13 15.60
N LYS A 81 -24.28 12.06 14.30
CA LYS A 81 -25.36 12.81 13.67
C LYS A 81 -26.49 11.85 13.29
N ALA A 82 -27.71 12.13 13.75
CA ALA A 82 -28.90 11.44 13.31
C ALA A 82 -29.88 12.43 12.70
N SER A 83 -30.14 12.31 11.40
CA SER A 83 -31.08 13.16 10.67
C SER A 83 -32.42 12.46 10.57
N VAL A 84 -33.46 13.07 11.14
CA VAL A 84 -34.84 12.59 11.09
C VAL A 84 -35.55 13.33 9.97
N PHE A 85 -36.21 12.59 9.08
CA PHE A 85 -36.91 13.13 7.92
C PHE A 85 -38.41 12.88 8.04
N ASN A 86 -39.21 13.90 7.69
CA ASN A 86 -40.65 13.79 7.61
C ASN A 86 -41.16 14.14 6.19
N TYR A 87 -41.45 13.11 5.41
CA TYR A 87 -42.11 13.19 4.11
C TYR A 87 -43.63 12.93 4.19
N LEU A 88 -44.22 12.94 5.40
CA LEU A 88 -45.67 12.94 5.57
C LEU A 88 -46.23 14.34 5.28
N LYS A 89 -47.53 14.42 4.97
CA LYS A 89 -48.22 15.70 4.70
C LYS A 89 -48.51 16.54 5.95
N HIS A 90 -48.27 15.99 7.14
CA HIS A 90 -48.68 16.58 8.41
C HIS A 90 -47.48 16.77 9.33
N CYS A 91 -47.57 17.76 10.22
CA CYS A 91 -46.57 17.95 11.26
C CYS A 91 -46.62 16.83 12.30
N ILE A 92 -45.44 16.41 12.76
CA ILE A 92 -45.26 15.39 13.78
C ILE A 92 -44.33 15.91 14.87
N LYS A 93 -44.57 15.52 16.12
CA LYS A 93 -43.64 15.73 17.24
C LYS A 93 -42.79 14.48 17.36
N VAL A 94 -41.48 14.59 17.14
CA VAL A 94 -40.57 13.44 17.25
C VAL A 94 -39.83 13.45 18.57
N GLN A 95 -39.50 12.26 19.07
CA GLN A 95 -38.50 12.02 20.09
C GLN A 95 -37.46 11.08 19.52
N THR A 96 -36.20 11.49 19.57
CA THR A 96 -35.08 10.65 19.18
C THR A 96 -34.29 10.25 20.40
N THR A 97 -33.88 8.99 20.46
CA THR A 97 -33.20 8.39 21.61
C THR A 97 -32.06 7.53 21.09
N LEU A 98 -30.86 7.84 21.56
CA LEU A 98 -29.72 6.92 21.45
C LEU A 98 -29.91 5.82 22.50
N LEU A 99 -29.98 4.56 22.07
CA LEU A 99 -30.08 3.44 23.01
C LEU A 99 -28.69 3.18 23.62
N PRO A 100 -28.62 2.89 24.94
CA PRO A 100 -27.35 2.67 25.61
C PRO A 100 -26.64 1.42 25.09
N SER A 101 -25.32 1.51 24.96
CA SER A 101 -24.41 0.41 24.63
C SER A 101 -23.31 0.38 25.70
N GLN A 102 -22.77 -0.80 26.02
CA GLN A 102 -21.70 -0.94 27.01
C GLN A 102 -20.36 -0.42 26.48
N GLU A 103 -20.26 -0.30 25.17
CA GLU A 103 -19.05 0.02 24.42
C GLU A 103 -18.95 1.51 24.04
N LEU A 104 -20.06 2.25 24.16
CA LEU A 104 -20.19 3.67 23.83
C LEU A 104 -20.63 4.48 25.05
N GLU A 105 -19.76 5.38 25.50
CA GLU A 105 -20.05 6.31 26.57
C GLU A 105 -20.64 7.60 26.00
N LEU A 106 -21.81 8.01 26.50
CA LEU A 106 -22.45 9.28 26.14
C LEU A 106 -21.90 10.40 27.02
N GLU A 107 -21.39 11.46 26.40
CA GLU A 107 -20.96 12.66 27.11
C GLU A 107 -22.17 13.51 27.55
N PRO A 108 -22.14 14.09 28.76
CA PRO A 108 -23.24 14.90 29.26
C PRO A 108 -23.42 16.16 28.40
N CYS A 109 -24.66 16.41 27.97
CA CYS A 109 -25.04 17.62 27.26
C CYS A 109 -26.25 18.28 27.95
N ALA A 110 -26.00 19.39 28.64
CA ALA A 110 -27.04 20.08 29.42
C ALA A 110 -28.12 20.74 28.53
N ASP A 111 -27.71 21.24 27.36
CA ASP A 111 -28.59 22.01 26.46
C ASP A 111 -29.15 21.17 25.28
N CYS A 112 -28.84 19.87 25.23
CA CYS A 112 -29.29 19.03 24.12
C CYS A 112 -30.78 18.67 24.26
N GLN A 113 -31.57 19.12 23.28
CA GLN A 113 -32.96 18.71 23.13
C GLN A 113 -33.09 17.63 22.06
N TYR A 114 -33.64 16.48 22.44
CA TYR A 114 -33.85 15.35 21.55
C TYR A 114 -35.31 15.19 21.07
N SER A 115 -36.12 16.21 21.30
CA SER A 115 -37.47 16.32 20.75
C SER A 115 -37.57 17.54 19.84
N SER A 116 -38.30 17.42 18.73
CA SER A 116 -38.57 18.54 17.85
C SER A 116 -39.88 18.35 17.08
N CYS A 117 -40.47 19.46 16.64
CA CYS A 117 -41.56 19.41 15.67
C CYS A 117 -40.95 19.33 14.27
N LEU A 118 -41.42 18.41 13.44
CA LEU A 118 -41.07 18.33 12.03
C LEU A 118 -42.36 18.39 11.21
N CYS A 119 -42.49 19.41 10.38
CA CYS A 119 -43.58 19.54 9.42
C CYS A 119 -43.28 18.80 8.11
N ALA A 120 -44.22 18.88 7.17
CA ALA A 120 -44.08 18.20 5.88
C ALA A 120 -42.84 18.68 5.13
N GLU A 121 -42.09 17.74 4.57
CA GLU A 121 -40.84 17.98 3.82
C GLU A 121 -39.73 18.63 4.67
N GLU A 122 -39.82 18.55 6.00
CA GLU A 122 -38.77 19.02 6.90
C GLU A 122 -37.87 17.89 7.40
N SER A 123 -36.65 18.27 7.78
CA SER A 123 -35.71 17.39 8.45
C SER A 123 -35.07 18.07 9.65
N LYS A 124 -34.72 17.28 10.66
CA LYS A 124 -34.01 17.76 11.85
C LYS A 124 -32.87 16.82 12.19
N THR A 125 -31.68 17.37 12.37
CA THR A 125 -30.51 16.63 12.83
C THR A 125 -30.32 16.77 14.33
N PHE A 126 -30.16 15.63 15.00
CA PHE A 126 -29.82 15.51 16.40
C PHE A 126 -28.37 15.06 16.55
N TYR A 127 -27.72 15.50 17.64
CA TYR A 127 -26.30 15.32 17.87
C TYR A 127 -26.06 14.65 19.23
N TRP A 128 -25.19 13.65 19.27
CA TRP A 128 -24.66 13.08 20.51
C TRP A 128 -23.14 13.08 20.44
N ASN A 129 -22.49 13.52 21.51
CA ASN A 129 -21.05 13.35 21.66
C ASN A 129 -20.80 12.02 22.37
N LEU A 130 -20.10 11.13 21.70
CA LEU A 130 -19.85 9.76 22.13
C LEU A 130 -18.36 9.51 22.23
N LYS A 131 -17.99 8.62 23.14
CA LYS A 131 -16.64 8.12 23.31
C LYS A 131 -16.66 6.59 23.24
N ALA A 132 -15.83 6.03 22.37
CA ALA A 132 -15.75 4.57 22.21
C ALA A 132 -14.72 3.95 23.14
N SER A 133 -15.10 2.87 23.83
CA SER A 133 -14.26 2.22 24.85
C SER A 133 -13.64 0.91 24.36
N ASN A 134 -14.32 0.15 23.50
CA ASN A 134 -13.83 -1.13 22.98
C ASN A 134 -13.37 -1.03 21.52
N LEU A 135 -12.34 -1.80 21.14
CA LEU A 135 -11.84 -1.90 19.77
C LEU A 135 -12.70 -2.87 18.94
N GLY A 136 -12.72 -2.65 17.62
CA GLY A 136 -13.49 -3.47 16.69
C GLY A 136 -14.83 -2.85 16.29
N GLU A 137 -15.76 -3.67 15.81
CA GLU A 137 -17.08 -3.20 15.38
C GLU A 137 -18.02 -3.04 16.58
N VAL A 138 -18.61 -1.85 16.72
CA VAL A 138 -19.56 -1.52 17.78
C VAL A 138 -20.87 -1.05 17.16
N ASN A 139 -22.00 -1.57 17.65
CA ASN A 139 -23.31 -1.22 17.10
C ASN A 139 -23.85 0.09 17.70
N VAL A 140 -24.07 1.09 16.85
CA VAL A 140 -24.76 2.33 17.20
C VAL A 140 -26.25 2.16 16.93
N THR A 141 -27.08 2.29 17.97
CA THR A 141 -28.53 2.13 17.85
C THR A 141 -29.27 3.41 18.19
N VAL A 142 -29.99 3.97 17.21
CA VAL A 142 -30.83 5.16 17.40
C VAL A 142 -32.26 4.84 17.07
N LYS A 143 -33.17 5.19 17.99
CA LYS A 143 -34.62 5.08 17.82
C LYS A 143 -35.21 6.48 17.67
N THR A 144 -36.07 6.69 16.70
CA THR A 144 -36.95 7.87 16.62
C THR A 144 -38.41 7.43 16.65
N GLU A 145 -39.26 8.17 17.35
CA GLU A 145 -40.69 7.90 17.40
C GLU A 145 -41.54 9.17 17.38
N ALA A 146 -42.68 9.10 16.72
CA ALA A 146 -43.71 10.12 16.78
C ALA A 146 -44.45 10.04 18.13
N LEU A 147 -44.39 11.14 18.88
CA LEU A 147 -45.05 11.30 20.17
C LEU A 147 -46.51 11.69 20.01
N ASP A 148 -47.34 11.17 20.90
CA ASP A 148 -48.73 11.60 21.06
C ASP A 148 -48.75 12.73 22.09
N THR A 149 -48.87 13.99 21.64
CA THR A 149 -48.78 15.18 22.49
C THR A 149 -49.87 16.19 22.17
N GLN A 150 -50.33 16.90 23.19
CA GLN A 150 -51.26 18.04 23.03
C GLN A 150 -50.55 19.36 22.68
N ASP A 151 -49.21 19.38 22.69
CA ASP A 151 -48.42 20.54 22.28
C ASP A 151 -48.57 20.79 20.78
N LEU A 152 -48.81 22.06 20.41
CA LEU A 152 -48.92 22.45 19.02
C LEU A 152 -47.55 22.46 18.33
N CYS A 153 -47.49 21.88 17.13
CA CYS A 153 -46.38 22.04 16.20
C CYS A 153 -46.85 22.98 15.08
N ASN A 154 -46.22 24.16 14.98
CA ASN A 154 -46.58 25.18 13.98
C ASN A 154 -48.09 25.52 13.95
N ASN A 155 -48.69 25.71 15.14
CA ASN A 155 -50.12 25.98 15.35
C ASN A 155 -51.08 24.84 14.93
N GLU A 156 -50.58 23.64 14.63
CA GLU A 156 -51.37 22.45 14.35
C GLU A 156 -51.11 21.35 15.38
N PHE A 157 -52.09 20.46 15.62
CA PHE A 157 -51.88 19.29 16.46
C PHE A 157 -51.04 18.26 15.70
N PRO A 158 -49.90 17.80 16.26
CA PRO A 158 -49.06 16.81 15.59
C PRO A 158 -49.80 15.48 15.46
N ILE A 159 -49.66 14.84 14.30
CA ILE A 159 -50.32 13.56 14.02
C ILE A 159 -49.37 12.41 14.30
N VAL A 160 -49.86 11.37 14.98
CA VAL A 160 -49.14 10.09 15.09
C VAL A 160 -49.54 9.17 13.94
N PRO A 161 -48.62 8.78 13.04
CA PRO A 161 -48.96 7.91 11.92
C PRO A 161 -49.34 6.51 12.41
N LYS A 162 -50.41 5.95 11.83
CA LYS A 162 -50.95 4.62 12.21
C LYS A 162 -49.99 3.47 11.91
N GLN A 163 -49.14 3.62 10.90
CA GLN A 163 -48.09 2.70 10.50
C GLN A 163 -46.76 3.46 10.44
N GLY A 164 -45.66 2.83 10.83
CA GLY A 164 -44.35 3.48 10.85
C GLY A 164 -44.21 4.56 11.94
N ARG A 165 -44.92 4.42 13.08
CA ARG A 165 -44.81 5.34 14.22
C ARG A 165 -43.38 5.54 14.74
N SER A 166 -42.55 4.52 14.60
CA SER A 166 -41.17 4.55 15.02
C SER A 166 -40.25 3.87 14.02
N ASP A 167 -39.05 4.41 13.94
CA ASP A 167 -37.94 3.87 13.15
C ASP A 167 -36.73 3.69 14.08
N THR A 168 -36.05 2.56 13.94
CA THR A 168 -34.87 2.23 14.74
C THR A 168 -33.78 1.77 13.79
N VAL A 169 -32.62 2.40 13.85
CA VAL A 169 -31.48 2.09 13.00
C VAL A 169 -30.34 1.57 13.85
N VAL A 170 -29.80 0.42 13.46
CA VAL A 170 -28.58 -0.16 14.02
C VAL A 170 -27.53 -0.16 12.92
N LYS A 171 -26.42 0.57 13.10
CA LYS A 171 -25.27 0.53 12.19
C LYS A 171 -23.99 0.20 12.95
N PRO A 172 -23.14 -0.69 12.41
CA PRO A 172 -21.82 -0.94 12.99
C PRO A 172 -20.91 0.27 12.76
N LEU A 173 -20.07 0.56 13.76
CA LEU A 173 -19.04 1.59 13.75
C LEU A 173 -17.70 0.93 14.08
N LEU A 174 -16.70 1.13 13.21
CA LEU A 174 -15.36 0.59 13.43
C LEU A 174 -14.56 1.47 14.40
N VAL A 175 -14.17 0.89 15.54
CA VAL A 175 -13.32 1.54 16.54
C VAL A 175 -11.88 1.06 16.39
N GLN A 176 -10.98 1.98 16.13
CA GLN A 176 -9.55 1.73 15.92
C GLN A 176 -8.73 2.19 17.13
N PRO A 177 -7.57 1.56 17.40
CA PRO A 177 -6.66 2.08 18.40
C PRO A 177 -6.09 3.42 17.93
N GLY A 178 -5.90 4.36 18.86
CA GLY A 178 -5.24 5.63 18.58
C GLY A 178 -3.73 5.50 18.43
N GLY A 179 -3.03 6.63 18.50
CA GLY A 179 -1.57 6.67 18.46
C GLY A 179 -0.95 6.21 17.14
N VAL A 180 0.33 5.88 17.19
CA VAL A 180 1.14 5.52 16.01
C VAL A 180 1.21 4.01 15.90
N LEU A 181 0.82 3.47 14.75
CA LEU A 181 0.95 2.05 14.43
C LEU A 181 2.43 1.70 14.26
N GLU A 182 2.91 0.80 15.09
CA GLU A 182 4.19 0.14 14.95
C GLU A 182 3.97 -1.25 14.36
N GLU A 183 4.75 -1.57 13.34
CA GLU A 183 4.73 -2.88 12.70
C GLU A 183 6.10 -3.53 12.89
N LYS A 184 6.12 -4.84 13.11
CA LYS A 184 7.34 -5.65 13.14
C LYS A 184 7.09 -6.89 12.31
N SER A 185 7.97 -7.15 11.34
CA SER A 185 7.96 -8.38 10.55
C SER A 185 9.19 -9.20 10.90
N HIS A 186 9.00 -10.51 10.97
CA HIS A 186 10.07 -11.50 10.97
C HIS A 186 9.77 -12.48 9.84
N SER A 187 10.69 -12.59 8.89
CA SER A 187 10.51 -13.43 7.71
C SER A 187 11.64 -14.44 7.59
N SER A 188 11.36 -15.60 7.02
CA SER A 188 12.35 -16.64 6.75
C SER A 188 11.99 -17.40 5.47
N LEU A 189 13.01 -17.79 4.71
CA LEU A 189 12.86 -18.67 3.56
C LEU A 189 13.25 -20.10 3.97
N LEU A 190 12.27 -20.98 4.08
CA LEU A 190 12.47 -22.36 4.49
C LEU A 190 12.50 -23.26 3.25
N CYS A 191 13.68 -23.76 2.91
CA CYS A 191 13.88 -24.68 1.79
C CYS A 191 14.12 -26.10 2.30
N CYS A 192 13.25 -27.03 1.90
CA CYS A 192 13.31 -28.45 2.23
C CYS A 192 13.73 -29.26 1.00
N GLN A 193 14.61 -30.25 1.19
CA GLN A 193 14.95 -31.21 0.14
C GLN A 193 14.16 -32.52 0.32
N ALA A 194 13.78 -33.14 -0.79
CA ALA A 194 13.09 -34.43 -0.78
C ALA A 194 13.97 -35.49 -0.08
N GLY A 195 13.48 -36.05 1.02
CA GLY A 195 14.19 -37.06 1.81
C GLY A 195 14.99 -36.55 3.01
N GLU A 196 14.96 -35.24 3.33
CA GLU A 196 15.44 -34.76 4.63
C GLU A 196 14.49 -35.22 5.75
N GLU A 197 15.00 -35.99 6.72
CA GLU A 197 14.20 -36.48 7.87
C GLU A 197 13.87 -35.37 8.89
N HIS A 198 14.65 -34.28 8.92
CA HIS A 198 14.50 -33.23 9.91
C HIS A 198 13.76 -32.03 9.31
N PRO A 199 12.66 -31.55 9.93
CA PRO A 199 11.98 -30.35 9.48
C PRO A 199 12.91 -29.14 9.59
N LYS A 200 12.81 -28.20 8.65
CA LYS A 200 13.44 -26.88 8.82
C LYS A 200 12.57 -26.07 9.77
N THR A 201 13.13 -25.65 10.89
CA THR A 201 12.39 -24.96 11.96
C THR A 201 12.93 -23.55 12.19
N GLU A 202 12.03 -22.59 12.36
CA GLU A 202 12.33 -21.24 12.83
C GLU A 202 11.52 -20.96 14.10
N GLU A 203 12.16 -20.45 15.15
CA GLU A 203 11.49 -20.02 16.38
C GLU A 203 11.22 -18.52 16.32
N ILE A 204 10.04 -18.09 16.78
CA ILE A 204 9.64 -16.67 16.80
C ILE A 204 9.13 -16.31 18.18
N SER A 205 9.67 -15.22 18.73
CA SER A 205 9.26 -14.66 20.02
C SER A 205 8.57 -13.31 19.82
N LEU A 206 7.23 -13.29 19.95
CA LEU A 206 6.41 -12.08 19.91
C LEU A 206 6.61 -11.27 21.20
N LYS A 207 7.41 -10.21 21.11
CA LYS A 207 7.68 -9.30 22.23
C LYS A 207 7.04 -7.94 21.97
N VAL A 208 6.24 -7.49 22.92
CA VAL A 208 5.56 -6.20 22.89
C VAL A 208 6.16 -5.28 23.95
N PRO A 209 6.47 -4.01 23.65
CA PRO A 209 6.93 -3.04 24.64
C PRO A 209 5.88 -2.78 25.75
N GLU A 210 6.30 -2.29 26.91
CA GLU A 210 5.36 -1.92 27.99
C GLU A 210 4.51 -0.70 27.65
N ASN A 211 5.00 0.20 26.78
CA ASN A 211 4.36 1.47 26.43
C ASN A 211 3.35 1.35 25.27
N ILE A 212 2.69 0.21 25.10
CA ILE A 212 1.67 0.06 24.06
C ILE A 212 0.27 0.49 24.54
N LEU A 213 -0.58 0.85 23.59
CA LEU A 213 -2.00 0.98 23.83
C LEU A 213 -2.59 -0.42 24.02
N LYS A 214 -3.23 -0.65 25.16
CA LYS A 214 -3.81 -1.95 25.54
C LYS A 214 -4.73 -2.52 24.44
N ASP A 215 -4.68 -3.82 24.17
CA ASP A 215 -5.52 -4.53 23.20
C ASP A 215 -5.30 -4.08 21.73
N SER A 216 -4.28 -3.26 21.45
CA SER A 216 -3.95 -2.84 20.08
C SER A 216 -3.10 -3.88 19.35
N GLU A 217 -2.48 -4.79 20.11
CA GLU A 217 -1.62 -5.83 19.64
C GLU A 217 -2.39 -6.87 18.81
N ARG A 218 -1.83 -7.21 17.66
CA ARG A 218 -2.33 -8.27 16.80
C ARG A 218 -1.18 -8.85 16.01
N ALA A 219 -1.16 -10.17 15.89
CA ALA A 219 -0.12 -10.88 15.17
C ALA A 219 -0.70 -11.90 14.22
N TYR A 220 0.00 -12.14 13.12
CA TYR A 220 -0.40 -13.12 12.14
C TYR A 220 0.82 -13.76 11.48
N ALA A 221 0.69 -15.04 11.16
CA ALA A 221 1.64 -15.75 10.32
C ALA A 221 1.07 -15.83 8.90
N THR A 222 1.91 -15.56 7.91
CA THR A 222 1.62 -15.75 6.49
C THR A 222 2.59 -16.73 5.87
N VAL A 223 2.07 -17.57 4.97
CA VAL A 223 2.84 -18.58 4.25
C VAL A 223 2.58 -18.43 2.76
N LEU A 224 3.65 -18.46 1.98
CA LEU A 224 3.67 -18.36 0.52
C LEU A 224 4.67 -19.35 -0.06
N GLY A 225 4.42 -19.83 -1.27
CA GLY A 225 5.39 -20.65 -2.00
C GLY A 225 6.40 -19.84 -2.80
N ASP A 226 6.29 -18.53 -2.80
CA ASP A 226 7.10 -17.64 -3.63
C ASP A 226 7.73 -16.51 -2.80
N LEU A 227 9.01 -16.23 -3.08
CA LEU A 227 9.80 -15.21 -2.38
C LEU A 227 9.25 -13.79 -2.59
N MET A 228 8.61 -13.54 -3.73
CA MET A 228 7.97 -12.27 -4.04
C MET A 228 6.44 -12.34 -3.90
N GLY A 229 5.90 -13.44 -3.38
CA GLY A 229 4.47 -13.64 -3.19
C GLY A 229 3.80 -12.54 -2.36
N THR A 230 4.46 -12.02 -1.31
CA THR A 230 3.91 -10.93 -0.48
C THR A 230 3.83 -9.64 -1.28
N ALA A 231 4.83 -9.36 -2.10
CA ALA A 231 4.83 -8.20 -2.99
C ALA A 231 3.70 -8.30 -4.02
N MET A 232 3.45 -9.52 -4.49
CA MET A 232 2.39 -9.87 -5.43
C MET A 232 0.97 -9.89 -4.86
N GLN A 233 0.81 -9.95 -3.55
CA GLN A 233 -0.51 -9.92 -2.91
C GLN A 233 -0.90 -8.50 -2.52
N ASN A 234 0.10 -7.66 -2.34
CA ASN A 234 -0.06 -6.23 -2.14
C ASN A 234 0.12 -5.44 -3.44
N LEU A 235 -0.34 -5.98 -4.58
CA LEU A 235 -0.28 -5.28 -5.87
C LEU A 235 -0.94 -3.90 -5.77
N ASP A 236 -2.00 -3.71 -5.00
CA ASP A 236 -2.61 -2.37 -4.96
C ASP A 236 -1.74 -1.31 -4.25
N ARG A 237 -0.72 -1.74 -3.49
CA ARG A 237 0.25 -0.87 -2.80
C ARG A 237 1.62 -0.81 -3.49
N LEU A 238 2.13 -1.93 -4.00
CA LEU A 238 3.41 -2.01 -4.70
C LEU A 238 3.24 -1.91 -6.22
N LEU A 239 2.18 -2.51 -6.75
CA LEU A 239 1.73 -2.36 -8.12
C LEU A 239 0.67 -1.24 -8.22
N ALA A 240 0.95 -0.11 -7.58
CA ALA A 240 0.01 1.00 -7.43
C ALA A 240 -0.02 1.87 -8.69
N MET A 241 -1.17 2.52 -8.94
CA MET A 241 -1.28 3.53 -10.00
C MET A 241 -0.36 4.72 -9.69
N PRO A 242 0.59 5.08 -10.57
CA PRO A 242 1.49 6.19 -10.30
C PRO A 242 0.75 7.54 -10.16
N TYR A 243 1.03 8.25 -9.06
CA TYR A 243 0.50 9.59 -8.81
C TYR A 243 1.54 10.53 -8.21
N GLY A 244 1.14 11.78 -8.00
CA GLY A 244 2.01 12.80 -7.45
C GLY A 244 2.89 13.48 -8.50
N CYS A 245 4.00 14.05 -8.04
CA CYS A 245 5.03 14.72 -8.83
C CYS A 245 5.99 13.71 -9.51
N GLY A 246 6.94 14.18 -10.33
CA GLY A 246 7.83 13.30 -11.11
C GLY A 246 8.68 12.34 -10.28
N GLU A 247 9.00 12.70 -9.05
CA GLU A 247 9.65 11.81 -8.07
C GLU A 247 8.68 10.71 -7.62
N GLN A 248 7.53 11.08 -7.07
CA GLN A 248 6.51 10.16 -6.55
C GLN A 248 5.97 9.19 -7.61
N ASN A 249 5.83 9.67 -8.85
CA ASN A 249 5.42 8.84 -9.98
C ASN A 249 6.42 7.69 -10.22
N MET A 250 7.72 7.98 -10.19
CA MET A 250 8.75 6.96 -10.38
C MET A 250 8.85 5.96 -9.23
N VAL A 251 8.48 6.36 -8.01
CA VAL A 251 8.38 5.44 -6.86
C VAL A 251 7.42 4.29 -7.13
N LEU A 252 6.33 4.56 -7.85
CA LEU A 252 5.29 3.58 -8.15
C LEU A 252 5.50 2.92 -9.53
N PHE A 253 6.14 3.61 -10.46
CA PHE A 253 6.41 3.07 -11.80
C PHE A 253 7.49 1.99 -11.80
N ALA A 254 8.60 2.17 -11.10
CA ALA A 254 9.73 1.25 -11.16
C ALA A 254 9.42 -0.17 -10.61
N PRO A 255 8.77 -0.34 -9.44
CA PRO A 255 8.42 -1.66 -8.91
C PRO A 255 7.54 -2.48 -9.86
N ASN A 256 6.62 -1.84 -10.60
CA ASN A 256 5.76 -2.51 -11.60
C ASN A 256 6.57 -3.28 -12.65
N ILE A 257 7.70 -2.71 -13.07
CA ILE A 257 8.56 -3.30 -14.10
C ILE A 257 9.22 -4.56 -13.55
N PHE A 258 9.82 -4.49 -12.37
CA PHE A 258 10.57 -5.60 -11.80
C PHE A 258 9.66 -6.74 -11.32
N ILE A 259 8.43 -6.44 -10.89
CA ILE A 259 7.41 -7.47 -10.64
C ILE A 259 7.03 -8.19 -11.95
N LEU A 260 6.83 -7.47 -13.05
CA LEU A 260 6.57 -8.10 -14.34
C LEU A 260 7.76 -8.93 -14.84
N GLU A 261 8.98 -8.42 -14.67
CA GLU A 261 10.23 -9.13 -15.00
C GLU A 261 10.35 -10.42 -14.20
N TYR A 262 10.09 -10.37 -12.89
CA TYR A 262 10.05 -11.54 -12.03
C TYR A 262 9.05 -12.60 -12.51
N LEU A 263 7.80 -12.20 -12.76
CA LEU A 263 6.73 -13.12 -13.15
C LEU A 263 6.94 -13.72 -14.53
N THR A 264 7.53 -12.95 -15.43
CA THR A 264 7.88 -13.41 -16.77
C THR A 264 9.00 -14.45 -16.69
N LYS A 265 10.07 -14.15 -15.93
CA LYS A 265 11.24 -15.04 -15.76
C LYS A 265 10.91 -16.32 -14.99
N THR A 266 9.95 -16.28 -14.06
CA THR A 266 9.49 -17.45 -13.30
C THR A 266 8.33 -18.20 -13.95
N HIS A 267 7.85 -17.78 -15.12
CA HIS A 267 6.68 -18.38 -15.79
C HIS A 267 5.39 -18.37 -14.95
N GLN A 268 5.25 -17.40 -14.04
CA GLN A 268 4.09 -17.24 -13.14
C GLN A 268 3.17 -16.07 -13.54
N LEU A 269 3.43 -15.43 -14.69
CA LEU A 269 2.63 -14.29 -15.16
C LEU A 269 1.27 -14.72 -15.70
N THR A 270 0.19 -14.21 -15.09
CA THR A 270 -1.17 -14.39 -15.62
C THR A 270 -1.60 -13.24 -16.54
N PRO A 271 -2.50 -13.47 -17.50
CA PRO A 271 -3.01 -12.41 -18.39
C PRO A 271 -3.66 -11.24 -17.64
N GLU A 272 -4.34 -11.49 -16.52
CA GLU A 272 -5.00 -10.48 -15.70
C GLU A 272 -3.98 -9.54 -15.05
N ILE A 273 -2.92 -10.11 -14.46
CA ILE A 273 -1.83 -9.34 -13.84
C ILE A 273 -1.08 -8.56 -14.92
N GLN A 274 -0.79 -9.17 -16.06
CA GLN A 274 -0.12 -8.52 -17.18
C GLN A 274 -0.92 -7.31 -17.69
N SER A 275 -2.22 -7.47 -17.92
CA SER A 275 -3.10 -6.39 -18.38
C SER A 275 -3.15 -5.23 -17.39
N LYS A 276 -3.32 -5.54 -16.09
CA LYS A 276 -3.36 -4.54 -15.01
C LYS A 276 -2.03 -3.77 -14.92
N ALA A 277 -0.91 -4.48 -14.89
CA ALA A 277 0.42 -3.89 -14.79
C ALA A 277 0.77 -3.05 -16.03
N LYS A 278 0.43 -3.52 -17.23
CA LYS A 278 0.63 -2.78 -18.48
C LYS A 278 -0.09 -1.44 -18.45
N ARG A 279 -1.37 -1.43 -18.02
CA ARG A 279 -2.15 -0.19 -17.88
C ARG A 279 -1.49 0.80 -16.90
N PHE A 280 -0.95 0.32 -15.79
CA PHE A 280 -0.24 1.18 -14.82
C PHE A 280 1.08 1.70 -15.35
N LEU A 281 1.83 0.88 -16.10
CA LEU A 281 3.05 1.32 -16.78
C LEU A 281 2.73 2.36 -17.87
N GLU A 282 1.72 2.15 -18.71
CA GLU A 282 1.33 3.13 -19.75
C GLU A 282 0.92 4.47 -19.13
N SER A 283 0.10 4.44 -18.08
CA SER A 283 -0.31 5.64 -17.36
C SER A 283 0.87 6.34 -16.67
N GLY A 284 1.74 5.57 -16.00
CA GLY A 284 2.93 6.09 -15.33
C GLY A 284 3.95 6.68 -16.29
N TYR A 285 4.13 6.08 -17.47
CA TYR A 285 4.98 6.60 -18.54
C TYR A 285 4.44 7.93 -19.06
N GLN A 286 3.17 8.00 -19.46
CA GLN A 286 2.54 9.24 -19.94
C GLN A 286 2.63 10.35 -18.89
N ARG A 287 2.37 10.02 -17.62
CA ARG A 287 2.48 10.97 -16.51
C ARG A 287 3.93 11.43 -16.31
N GLN A 288 4.91 10.54 -16.39
CA GLN A 288 6.32 10.91 -16.23
C GLN A 288 6.77 11.90 -17.32
N LEU A 289 6.24 11.78 -18.54
CA LEU A 289 6.53 12.72 -19.62
C LEU A 289 6.07 14.15 -19.32
N THR A 290 5.07 14.35 -18.46
CA THR A 290 4.68 15.72 -18.02
C THR A 290 5.75 16.41 -17.18
N TYR A 291 6.67 15.63 -16.61
CA TYR A 291 7.82 16.10 -15.83
C TYR A 291 9.12 16.14 -16.65
N LYS A 292 9.06 15.85 -17.95
CA LYS A 292 10.18 16.00 -18.88
C LYS A 292 10.37 17.47 -19.24
N ARG A 293 11.62 17.92 -19.20
CA ARG A 293 12.03 19.28 -19.55
C ARG A 293 12.44 19.39 -21.03
N ASN A 294 12.52 20.61 -21.54
CA ASN A 294 12.83 20.88 -22.95
C ASN A 294 14.25 20.44 -23.33
N ASP A 295 15.16 20.43 -22.37
CA ASP A 295 16.54 19.97 -22.53
C ASP A 295 16.69 18.44 -22.46
N GLY A 296 15.61 17.70 -22.19
CA GLY A 296 15.60 16.24 -22.06
C GLY A 296 15.80 15.72 -20.63
N SER A 297 15.96 16.58 -19.63
CA SER A 297 16.02 16.16 -18.21
C SER A 297 14.64 15.89 -17.61
N TYR A 298 14.64 15.21 -16.46
CA TYR A 298 13.47 15.10 -15.59
C TYR A 298 13.71 15.83 -14.27
N SER A 299 12.65 16.38 -13.69
CA SER A 299 12.65 16.98 -12.35
C SER A 299 11.33 16.69 -11.63
N ALA A 300 11.19 17.06 -10.36
CA ALA A 300 9.97 16.82 -9.60
C ALA A 300 8.75 17.53 -10.22
N PHE A 301 8.92 18.77 -10.70
CA PHE A 301 7.83 19.59 -11.25
C PHE A 301 8.03 19.97 -12.72
N GLY A 302 8.90 19.26 -13.44
CA GLY A 302 9.15 19.46 -14.86
C GLY A 302 9.62 20.89 -15.17
N GLN A 303 8.91 21.57 -16.07
CA GLN A 303 9.27 22.92 -16.53
C GLN A 303 9.16 24.01 -15.46
N SER A 304 8.41 23.75 -14.38
CA SER A 304 8.28 24.70 -13.27
C SER A 304 9.57 24.82 -12.45
N ASP A 305 10.43 23.80 -12.48
CA ASP A 305 11.73 23.86 -11.84
C ASP A 305 12.72 24.70 -12.67
N LYS A 306 13.76 25.24 -12.03
CA LYS A 306 14.79 26.02 -12.75
C LYS A 306 15.69 25.12 -13.60
N GLU A 307 15.93 23.89 -13.14
CA GLU A 307 16.86 22.94 -13.73
C GLU A 307 16.37 21.50 -13.52
N GLY A 308 16.87 20.58 -14.35
CA GLY A 308 16.62 19.15 -14.20
C GLY A 308 17.50 18.51 -13.14
N ASN A 309 17.16 17.27 -12.75
CA ASN A 309 17.97 16.49 -11.82
C ASN A 309 18.73 15.37 -12.55
N THR A 310 20.07 15.32 -12.38
CA THR A 310 20.92 14.32 -13.05
C THR A 310 20.54 12.89 -12.67
N TRP A 311 20.36 12.64 -11.37
CA TRP A 311 20.06 11.31 -10.84
C TRP A 311 18.69 10.82 -11.30
N LEU A 312 17.65 11.65 -11.18
CA LEU A 312 16.29 11.32 -11.60
C LEU A 312 16.24 11.04 -13.10
N THR A 313 16.99 11.81 -13.90
CA THR A 313 17.07 11.60 -15.35
C THR A 313 17.65 10.21 -15.68
N ALA A 314 18.75 9.82 -15.03
CA ALA A 314 19.33 8.49 -15.20
C ALA A 314 18.41 7.36 -14.69
N PHE A 315 17.72 7.58 -13.57
CA PHE A 315 16.76 6.60 -13.02
C PHE A 315 15.55 6.40 -13.95
N VAL A 316 15.03 7.48 -14.53
CA VAL A 316 13.94 7.42 -15.53
C VAL A 316 14.43 6.69 -16.78
N GLU A 317 15.62 7.00 -17.29
CA GLU A 317 16.18 6.36 -18.48
C GLU A 317 16.36 4.85 -18.29
N LYS A 318 16.94 4.43 -17.16
CA LYS A 318 17.05 3.02 -16.75
C LYS A 318 15.66 2.34 -16.72
N SER A 319 14.71 2.96 -16.02
CA SER A 319 13.38 2.37 -15.82
C SER A 319 12.60 2.28 -17.13
N PHE A 320 12.66 3.31 -17.97
CA PHE A 320 12.02 3.30 -19.28
C PHE A 320 12.62 2.23 -20.18
N ASN A 321 13.95 2.06 -20.19
CA ASN A 321 14.55 0.98 -20.97
C ASN A 321 14.08 -0.41 -20.50
N LYS A 322 14.03 -0.63 -19.18
CA LYS A 322 13.53 -1.88 -18.60
C LYS A 322 12.03 -2.11 -18.86
N ALA A 323 11.24 -1.08 -19.11
CA ALA A 323 9.82 -1.17 -19.43
C ALA A 323 9.52 -1.51 -20.91
N ARG A 324 10.48 -1.33 -21.83
CA ARG A 324 10.32 -1.56 -23.29
C ARG A 324 9.75 -2.93 -23.67
N PRO A 325 10.08 -4.04 -22.98
CA PRO A 325 9.48 -5.35 -23.30
C PRO A 325 7.97 -5.43 -23.05
N TYR A 326 7.41 -4.55 -22.20
CA TYR A 326 6.02 -4.64 -21.75
C TYR A 326 5.13 -3.53 -22.32
N ILE A 327 5.68 -2.33 -22.55
CA ILE A 327 4.96 -1.16 -23.07
C ILE A 327 5.76 -0.44 -24.16
N PHE A 328 5.05 0.33 -25.00
CA PHE A 328 5.69 1.18 -25.98
C PHE A 328 6.36 2.39 -25.30
N ILE A 329 7.67 2.54 -25.53
CA ILE A 329 8.47 3.69 -25.11
C ILE A 329 9.05 4.34 -26.37
N ASP A 330 8.95 5.66 -26.47
CA ASP A 330 9.48 6.40 -27.61
C ASP A 330 11.00 6.59 -27.46
N GLU A 331 11.76 6.06 -28.42
CA GLU A 331 13.22 6.13 -28.45
C GLU A 331 13.78 7.56 -28.48
N SER A 332 13.01 8.52 -29.00
CA SER A 332 13.40 9.94 -28.98
C SER A 332 13.50 10.47 -27.56
N HIS A 333 12.67 9.97 -26.63
CA HIS A 333 12.71 10.38 -25.23
C HIS A 333 14.00 9.93 -24.55
N LEU A 334 14.40 8.67 -24.77
CA LEU A 334 15.66 8.12 -24.27
C LEU A 334 16.86 8.85 -24.89
N SER A 335 16.83 9.06 -26.21
CA SER A 335 17.90 9.73 -26.95
C SER A 335 18.13 11.17 -26.49
N HIS A 336 17.07 11.91 -26.17
CA HIS A 336 17.18 13.29 -25.65
C HIS A 336 17.80 13.31 -24.25
N SER A 337 17.35 12.42 -23.35
CA SER A 337 17.89 12.30 -22.00
C SER A 337 19.37 11.88 -22.01
N PHE A 338 19.72 10.89 -22.85
CA PHE A 338 21.11 10.49 -23.05
C PHE A 338 21.97 11.66 -23.54
N SER A 339 21.50 12.39 -24.57
CA SER A 339 22.21 13.56 -25.12
C SER A 339 22.46 14.66 -24.08
N LEU A 340 21.57 14.80 -23.10
CA LEU A 340 21.78 15.69 -21.98
C LEU A 340 22.82 15.15 -21.00
N LEU A 341 22.74 13.88 -20.60
CA LEU A 341 23.72 13.26 -19.70
C LEU A 341 25.16 13.36 -20.27
N LYS A 342 25.32 13.27 -21.60
CA LYS A 342 26.62 13.54 -22.26
C LYS A 342 27.20 14.92 -21.94
N LYS A 343 26.34 15.93 -21.78
CA LYS A 343 26.74 17.32 -21.49
C LYS A 343 27.01 17.55 -20.00
N ILE A 344 26.38 16.78 -19.11
CA ILE A 344 26.50 16.93 -17.64
C ILE A 344 27.71 16.13 -17.13
N ARG A 345 28.90 16.46 -17.64
CA ARG A 345 30.16 15.76 -17.31
C ARG A 345 31.28 16.73 -16.96
N ASN A 346 32.15 16.29 -16.07
CA ASN A 346 33.40 16.95 -15.70
C ASN A 346 34.51 16.61 -16.71
N LYS A 347 35.57 17.43 -16.73
CA LYS A 347 36.76 17.18 -17.58
C LYS A 347 37.48 15.86 -17.25
N ASN A 348 37.29 15.33 -16.05
CA ASN A 348 37.86 14.05 -15.60
C ASN A 348 37.04 12.83 -16.07
N GLY A 349 35.89 13.03 -16.71
CA GLY A 349 35.01 11.97 -17.21
C GLY A 349 33.80 11.67 -16.32
N CYS A 350 33.84 12.01 -15.03
CA CYS A 350 32.76 11.80 -14.07
C CYS A 350 31.54 12.69 -14.34
N PHE A 351 30.36 12.29 -13.86
CA PHE A 351 29.11 13.03 -13.98
C PHE A 351 28.97 14.07 -12.88
N ARG A 352 28.29 15.18 -13.19
CA ARG A 352 28.04 16.28 -12.23
C ARG A 352 26.66 16.16 -11.61
N SER A 353 26.57 16.43 -10.30
CA SER A 353 25.28 16.56 -9.62
C SER A 353 24.66 17.92 -9.97
N VAL A 354 23.51 17.89 -10.64
CA VAL A 354 22.73 19.07 -11.04
C VAL A 354 21.29 18.90 -10.57
N GLY A 355 20.67 20.01 -10.17
CA GLY A 355 19.30 20.05 -9.65
C GLY A 355 19.14 19.50 -8.24
N ARG A 356 17.92 19.66 -7.72
CA ARG A 356 17.54 19.25 -6.36
C ARG A 356 16.42 18.23 -6.39
N LEU A 357 16.51 17.24 -5.50
CA LEU A 357 15.41 16.34 -5.18
C LEU A 357 14.67 16.84 -3.93
N PHE A 358 13.36 16.71 -3.92
CA PHE A 358 12.55 17.00 -2.73
C PHE A 358 12.55 15.82 -1.77
N ASN A 359 12.49 14.59 -2.29
CA ASN A 359 12.60 13.37 -1.51
C ASN A 359 13.99 12.71 -1.65
N ASN A 360 14.90 13.03 -0.73
CA ASN A 360 16.22 12.42 -0.70
C ASN A 360 16.21 10.91 -0.34
N ALA A 361 15.11 10.37 0.19
CA ALA A 361 15.02 8.92 0.40
C ALA A 361 15.01 8.15 -0.93
N MET A 362 14.66 8.81 -2.03
CA MET A 362 14.65 8.20 -3.36
C MET A 362 16.02 8.04 -4.00
N LYS A 363 17.08 8.72 -3.55
CA LYS A 363 18.43 8.52 -4.12
C LYS A 363 19.25 7.47 -3.40
N GLY A 364 18.71 6.88 -2.33
CA GLY A 364 19.40 5.86 -1.55
C GLY A 364 20.71 6.38 -0.93
N GLY A 365 21.75 5.56 -0.99
CA GLY A 365 23.08 5.89 -0.46
C GLY A 365 23.93 6.88 -1.28
N ILE A 366 23.40 7.48 -2.34
CA ILE A 366 24.16 8.39 -3.22
C ILE A 366 24.32 9.76 -2.56
N ASP A 367 25.55 10.07 -2.16
CA ASP A 367 25.89 11.28 -1.40
C ASP A 367 27.00 12.14 -2.04
N ASP A 368 27.82 11.56 -2.92
CA ASP A 368 28.98 12.21 -3.53
C ASP A 368 29.01 12.11 -5.07
N GLU A 369 29.97 12.80 -5.71
CA GLU A 369 30.13 12.75 -7.17
C GLU A 369 30.51 11.35 -7.68
N THR A 370 31.20 10.54 -6.86
CA THR A 370 31.68 9.21 -7.26
C THR A 370 30.52 8.21 -7.33
N SER A 371 29.69 8.15 -6.30
CA SER A 371 28.48 7.33 -6.20
C SER A 371 27.45 7.75 -7.25
N LEU A 372 27.26 9.05 -7.49
CA LEU A 372 26.41 9.53 -8.59
C LEU A 372 26.96 9.07 -9.94
N SER A 373 28.26 9.23 -10.17
CA SER A 373 28.90 8.82 -11.43
C SER A 373 28.82 7.31 -11.63
N ALA A 374 28.99 6.52 -10.58
CA ALA A 374 28.83 5.07 -10.62
C ALA A 374 27.39 4.68 -10.96
N TYR A 375 26.40 5.33 -10.36
CA TYR A 375 24.99 5.10 -10.64
C TYR A 375 24.60 5.45 -12.08
N VAL A 376 25.00 6.64 -12.57
CA VAL A 376 24.69 7.06 -13.94
C VAL A 376 25.38 6.13 -14.95
N THR A 377 26.64 5.75 -14.70
CA THR A 377 27.37 4.81 -15.57
C THR A 377 26.71 3.43 -15.59
N MET A 378 26.31 2.93 -14.42
CA MET A 378 25.55 1.68 -14.29
C MET A 378 24.22 1.75 -15.06
N ALA A 379 23.44 2.83 -14.88
CA ALA A 379 22.17 3.02 -15.57
C ALA A 379 22.36 3.00 -17.10
N LEU A 380 23.38 3.70 -17.63
CA LEU A 380 23.68 3.69 -19.06
C LEU A 380 24.08 2.30 -19.58
N LEU A 381 24.85 1.55 -18.80
CA LEU A 381 25.22 0.18 -19.15
C LEU A 381 23.99 -0.76 -19.16
N GLU A 382 23.09 -0.62 -18.18
CA GLU A 382 21.82 -1.39 -18.15
C GLU A 382 20.85 -0.98 -19.28
N VAL A 383 20.94 0.26 -19.76
CA VAL A 383 20.20 0.71 -20.96
C VAL A 383 20.71 0.00 -22.23
N GLY A 384 21.92 -0.56 -22.19
CA GLY A 384 22.57 -1.23 -23.30
C GLY A 384 23.53 -0.34 -24.08
N VAL A 385 23.92 0.82 -23.54
CA VAL A 385 24.98 1.64 -24.13
C VAL A 385 26.30 0.88 -24.09
N SER A 386 26.95 0.77 -25.25
CA SER A 386 28.22 0.04 -25.38
C SER A 386 29.29 0.61 -24.45
N VAL A 387 30.08 -0.28 -23.85
CA VAL A 387 31.27 0.07 -23.05
C VAL A 387 32.29 0.88 -23.87
N GLN A 388 32.27 0.76 -25.20
CA GLN A 388 33.13 1.51 -26.12
C GLN A 388 32.58 2.90 -26.46
N ASP A 389 31.34 3.25 -26.06
CA ASP A 389 30.85 4.61 -26.23
C ASP A 389 31.76 5.58 -25.45
N PRO A 390 32.23 6.68 -26.05
CA PRO A 390 33.16 7.60 -25.41
C PRO A 390 32.69 8.10 -24.05
N VAL A 391 31.38 8.24 -23.86
CA VAL A 391 30.78 8.73 -22.61
C VAL A 391 30.93 7.70 -21.49
N VAL A 392 30.65 6.44 -21.79
CA VAL A 392 30.79 5.34 -20.84
C VAL A 392 32.25 5.05 -20.58
N ALA A 393 33.09 5.00 -21.62
CA ALA A 393 34.52 4.73 -21.50
C ALA A 393 35.24 5.76 -20.61
N ASP A 394 34.96 7.06 -20.79
CA ASP A 394 35.51 8.11 -19.96
C ASP A 394 35.00 8.05 -18.51
N ALA A 395 33.72 7.76 -18.32
CA ALA A 395 33.14 7.63 -16.98
C ALA A 395 33.74 6.44 -16.23
N VAL A 396 33.85 5.27 -16.89
CA VAL A 396 34.55 4.09 -16.36
C VAL A 396 36.00 4.44 -16.02
N SER A 397 36.72 5.16 -16.89
CA SER A 397 38.10 5.61 -16.61
C SER A 397 38.18 6.51 -15.36
N CYS A 398 37.21 7.40 -15.15
CA CYS A 398 37.10 8.20 -13.93
C CYS A 398 36.88 7.31 -12.69
N LEU A 399 35.93 6.37 -12.78
CA LEU A 399 35.57 5.46 -11.69
C LEU A 399 36.71 4.49 -11.34
N ARG A 400 37.53 4.04 -12.32
CA ARG A 400 38.71 3.21 -12.08
C ARG A 400 39.72 3.89 -11.15
N LYS A 401 39.89 5.20 -11.28
CA LYS A 401 40.76 5.98 -10.41
C LYS A 401 40.17 6.07 -9.01
N ALA A 402 38.88 6.36 -8.92
CA ALA A 402 38.17 6.48 -7.63
C ALA A 402 38.07 5.15 -6.87
N ALA A 403 37.95 4.01 -7.57
CA ALA A 403 37.77 2.68 -6.99
C ALA A 403 38.95 2.22 -6.11
N LYS A 404 40.14 2.80 -6.29
CA LYS A 404 41.32 2.48 -5.48
C LYS A 404 41.24 3.08 -4.07
N ASP A 405 40.68 4.28 -3.97
CA ASP A 405 40.71 5.11 -2.75
C ASP A 405 39.32 5.23 -2.07
N VAL A 406 38.28 4.60 -2.62
CA VAL A 406 36.92 4.68 -2.10
C VAL A 406 36.79 4.01 -0.72
N SER A 407 36.36 4.78 0.27
CA SER A 407 36.16 4.33 1.66
C SER A 407 34.74 3.83 1.92
N SER A 408 33.74 4.47 1.30
CA SER A 408 32.32 4.16 1.46
C SER A 408 32.01 2.73 1.01
N VAL A 409 31.43 1.93 1.89
CA VAL A 409 31.03 0.54 1.59
C VAL A 409 29.93 0.53 0.52
N TYR A 410 28.97 1.46 0.61
CA TYR A 410 27.91 1.65 -0.38
C TYR A 410 28.49 1.87 -1.78
N THR A 411 29.41 2.81 -1.91
CA THR A 411 30.03 3.13 -3.20
C THR A 411 30.88 1.96 -3.72
N GLN A 412 31.53 1.19 -2.84
CA GLN A 412 32.24 -0.05 -3.23
C GLN A 412 31.29 -1.09 -3.85
N ALA A 413 30.11 -1.31 -3.27
CA ALA A 413 29.12 -2.26 -3.78
C ALA A 413 28.54 -1.82 -5.13
N LEU A 414 28.18 -0.53 -5.25
CA LEU A 414 27.71 0.04 -6.50
C LEU A 414 28.77 -0.08 -7.61
N LEU A 415 30.03 0.27 -7.29
CA LEU A 415 31.16 0.12 -8.22
C LEU A 415 31.40 -1.35 -8.62
N ALA A 416 31.28 -2.30 -7.69
CA ALA A 416 31.43 -3.72 -8.00
C ALA A 416 30.42 -4.17 -9.07
N TYR A 417 29.17 -3.69 -8.98
CA TYR A 417 28.17 -3.94 -10.00
C TYR A 417 28.45 -3.18 -11.30
N THR A 418 28.81 -1.89 -11.24
CA THR A 418 29.20 -1.11 -12.42
C THR A 418 30.35 -1.78 -13.21
N PHE A 419 31.38 -2.26 -12.52
CA PHE A 419 32.52 -2.95 -13.14
C PHE A 419 32.17 -4.34 -13.65
N THR A 420 31.19 -5.01 -13.02
CA THR A 420 30.61 -6.25 -13.56
C THR A 420 29.98 -5.97 -14.92
N LEU A 421 29.17 -4.91 -15.04
CA LEU A 421 28.53 -4.53 -16.30
C LEU A 421 29.53 -4.01 -17.36
N SER A 422 30.63 -3.38 -16.95
CA SER A 422 31.66 -2.90 -17.87
C SER A 422 32.71 -3.96 -18.25
N ASN A 423 32.53 -5.21 -17.82
CA ASN A 423 33.49 -6.32 -18.01
C ASN A 423 34.90 -6.07 -17.46
N ASP A 424 35.02 -5.32 -16.36
CA ASP A 424 36.29 -5.10 -15.65
C ASP A 424 36.42 -6.10 -14.49
N THR A 425 36.95 -7.28 -14.79
CA THR A 425 36.99 -8.41 -13.84
C THR A 425 37.95 -8.16 -12.67
N GLU A 426 39.07 -7.47 -12.90
CA GLU A 426 40.10 -7.22 -11.88
C GLU A 426 39.55 -6.32 -10.76
N LEU A 427 38.96 -5.18 -11.10
CA LEU A 427 38.40 -4.26 -10.11
C LEU A 427 37.15 -4.83 -9.45
N ARG A 428 36.32 -5.58 -10.20
CA ARG A 428 35.18 -6.30 -9.66
C ARG A 428 35.60 -7.25 -8.54
N GLU A 429 36.55 -8.14 -8.81
CA GLU A 429 37.01 -9.13 -7.83
C GLU A 429 37.67 -8.48 -6.61
N MET A 430 38.47 -7.45 -6.82
CA MET A 430 39.08 -6.66 -5.74
C MET A 430 38.03 -6.01 -4.84
N LEU A 431 36.97 -5.42 -5.40
CA LEU A 431 35.90 -4.80 -4.62
C LEU A 431 35.03 -5.83 -3.90
N LEU A 432 34.66 -6.94 -4.56
CA LEU A 432 33.90 -8.02 -3.93
C LEU A 432 34.67 -8.66 -2.77
N ALA A 433 35.98 -8.87 -2.91
CA ALA A 433 36.82 -9.38 -1.83
C ALA A 433 36.88 -8.42 -0.63
N LYS A 434 37.02 -7.10 -0.86
CA LYS A 434 36.96 -6.07 0.19
C LYS A 434 35.61 -6.04 0.90
N LEU A 435 34.52 -6.20 0.15
CA LEU A 435 33.16 -6.23 0.71
C LEU A 435 32.96 -7.49 1.55
N GLU A 436 33.44 -8.65 1.08
CA GLU A 436 33.37 -9.91 1.83
C GLU A 436 34.16 -9.86 3.15
N GLU A 437 35.36 -9.25 3.16
CA GLU A 437 36.15 -9.05 4.38
C GLU A 437 35.39 -8.23 5.42
N LYS A 438 34.72 -7.16 4.99
CA LYS A 438 33.88 -6.32 5.87
C LYS A 438 32.62 -7.05 6.35
N ALA A 439 32.09 -7.97 5.55
CA ALA A 439 30.88 -8.70 5.85
C ALA A 439 31.09 -9.80 6.93
N LYS A 440 32.29 -10.41 6.99
CA LYS A 440 32.65 -11.47 7.97
C LYS A 440 32.54 -11.05 9.44
N GLY A 441 32.42 -9.76 9.75
CA GLY A 441 32.19 -9.25 11.11
C GLY A 441 30.73 -8.93 11.46
N SER A 442 29.78 -8.99 10.51
CA SER A 442 28.45 -8.38 10.65
C SER A 442 27.25 -9.35 10.62
N TYR A 443 27.46 -10.64 10.34
CA TYR A 443 26.36 -11.62 10.22
C TYR A 443 26.01 -12.38 11.51
N THR A 444 26.72 -12.17 12.61
CA THR A 444 26.46 -12.91 13.86
C THR A 444 25.42 -12.21 14.73
N ALA A 445 24.28 -12.90 14.90
CA ALA A 445 23.20 -12.62 15.87
C ALA A 445 22.53 -11.23 15.77
N LEU A 446 21.84 -10.97 14.66
CA LEU A 446 20.89 -9.85 14.58
C LEU A 446 19.65 -10.14 15.47
N PRO A 447 19.12 -9.14 16.19
CA PRO A 447 17.88 -9.29 16.95
C PRO A 447 16.74 -9.80 16.05
N TYR A 448 15.82 -10.63 16.60
CA TYR A 448 14.66 -11.17 15.87
C TYR A 448 13.84 -10.12 15.10
N TRP A 449 13.83 -8.87 15.56
CA TRP A 449 13.07 -7.75 14.99
C TRP A 449 13.94 -6.70 14.28
N TYR A 450 15.20 -7.00 14.00
CA TYR A 450 16.10 -6.07 13.34
C TYR A 450 15.71 -5.88 11.88
N ARG A 451 15.53 -4.62 11.47
CA ARG A 451 15.46 -4.21 10.08
C ARG A 451 16.66 -3.35 9.74
N ALA A 452 17.35 -3.73 8.68
CA ALA A 452 18.50 -2.99 8.20
C ALA A 452 18.05 -1.61 7.67
N PRO A 453 18.89 -0.57 7.87
CA PRO A 453 18.74 0.70 7.17
C PRO A 453 18.61 0.51 5.66
N SER A 454 17.87 1.41 5.00
CA SER A 454 17.60 1.30 3.56
C SER A 454 18.87 1.16 2.70
N ALA A 455 19.93 1.89 3.05
CA ALA A 455 21.19 1.85 2.32
C ALA A 455 21.90 0.47 2.40
N GLU A 456 21.70 -0.30 3.47
CA GLU A 456 22.26 -1.64 3.62
C GLU A 456 21.55 -2.67 2.73
N VAL A 457 20.22 -2.58 2.63
CA VAL A 457 19.43 -3.39 1.70
C VAL A 457 19.82 -3.08 0.26
N GLU A 458 19.96 -1.80 -0.08
CA GLU A 458 20.36 -1.36 -1.41
C GLU A 458 21.78 -1.85 -1.77
N LEU A 459 22.76 -1.61 -0.88
CA LEU A 459 24.14 -2.10 -1.02
C LEU A 459 24.17 -3.61 -1.25
N THR A 460 23.45 -4.36 -0.41
CA THR A 460 23.47 -5.82 -0.45
C THR A 460 22.83 -6.34 -1.74
N SER A 461 21.81 -5.63 -2.25
CA SER A 461 21.18 -5.93 -3.53
C SER A 461 22.12 -5.66 -4.72
N TYR A 462 22.94 -4.61 -4.69
CA TYR A 462 23.99 -4.41 -5.70
C TYR A 462 25.07 -5.48 -5.67
N VAL A 463 25.47 -5.94 -4.48
CA VAL A 463 26.40 -7.08 -4.35
C VAL A 463 25.78 -8.34 -4.97
N LEU A 464 24.51 -8.62 -4.68
CA LEU A 464 23.79 -9.74 -5.28
C LEU A 464 23.75 -9.64 -6.81
N LEU A 465 23.43 -8.46 -7.36
CA LEU A 465 23.47 -8.23 -8.81
C LEU A 465 24.88 -8.42 -9.40
N ALA A 466 25.93 -7.96 -8.73
CA ALA A 466 27.31 -8.16 -9.16
C ALA A 466 27.73 -9.64 -9.18
N LEU A 467 27.19 -10.45 -8.26
CA LEU A 467 27.42 -11.90 -8.22
C LEU A 467 26.64 -12.64 -9.32
N LEU A 468 25.38 -12.24 -9.56
CA LEU A 468 24.49 -12.90 -10.53
C LEU A 468 24.76 -12.52 -11.99
N SER A 469 25.23 -11.29 -12.24
CA SER A 469 25.53 -10.77 -13.57
C SER A 469 26.99 -10.99 -14.00
N GLY A 470 27.80 -11.64 -13.16
CA GLY A 470 29.18 -11.98 -13.47
C GLY A 470 29.34 -13.24 -14.33
N PRO A 471 30.54 -13.49 -14.88
CA PRO A 471 30.81 -14.66 -15.72
C PRO A 471 30.68 -16.00 -14.96
N ASN A 472 31.01 -16.01 -13.66
CA ASN A 472 30.86 -17.16 -12.77
C ASN A 472 29.84 -16.83 -11.69
N LYS A 473 28.59 -17.30 -11.85
CA LYS A 473 27.50 -17.08 -10.89
C LYS A 473 27.74 -17.93 -9.64
N ASP A 474 28.05 -17.29 -8.51
CA ASP A 474 28.16 -17.96 -7.22
C ASP A 474 26.77 -18.06 -6.57
N LEU A 475 26.03 -19.11 -6.94
CA LEU A 475 24.67 -19.33 -6.42
C LEU A 475 24.65 -19.65 -4.93
N GLY A 476 25.73 -20.18 -4.37
CA GLY A 476 25.87 -20.45 -2.94
C GLY A 476 25.83 -19.15 -2.15
N LYS A 477 26.74 -18.22 -2.44
CA LYS A 477 26.75 -16.88 -1.81
C LYS A 477 25.49 -16.08 -2.12
N ALA A 478 24.98 -16.18 -3.35
CA ALA A 478 23.74 -15.51 -3.72
C ALA A 478 22.56 -15.97 -2.83
N SER A 479 22.47 -17.28 -2.54
CA SER A 479 21.41 -17.82 -1.67
C SER A 479 21.48 -17.30 -0.24
N GLU A 480 22.68 -17.11 0.33
CA GLU A 480 22.86 -16.53 1.66
C GLU A 480 22.38 -15.07 1.70
N ILE A 481 22.73 -14.29 0.67
CA ILE A 481 22.29 -12.90 0.54
C ILE A 481 20.77 -12.82 0.37
N VAL A 482 20.19 -13.68 -0.46
CA VAL A 482 18.73 -13.73 -0.69
C VAL A 482 17.99 -14.11 0.59
N ASN A 483 18.51 -15.07 1.36
CA ASN A 483 17.94 -15.42 2.66
C ASN A 483 17.94 -14.18 3.58
N TRP A 484 19.05 -13.44 3.65
CA TRP A 484 19.12 -12.20 4.43
C TRP A 484 18.13 -11.13 3.94
N LEU A 485 18.05 -10.88 2.62
CA LEU A 485 17.12 -9.92 2.02
C LEU A 485 15.67 -10.30 2.31
N SER A 486 15.33 -11.59 2.27
CA SER A 486 13.99 -12.08 2.57
C SER A 486 13.54 -11.70 3.99
N LYS A 487 14.48 -11.67 4.95
CA LYS A 487 14.25 -11.23 6.34
C LYS A 487 14.03 -9.72 6.47
N GLN A 488 14.50 -8.92 5.50
CA GLN A 488 14.36 -7.46 5.50
C GLN A 488 13.04 -6.96 4.88
N GLN A 489 12.29 -7.83 4.21
CA GLN A 489 11.00 -7.44 3.62
C GLN A 489 10.00 -7.01 4.70
N ASN A 490 9.28 -5.93 4.41
CA ASN A 490 8.20 -5.43 5.23
C ASN A 490 6.91 -6.28 5.03
N PRO A 491 5.87 -6.10 5.86
CA PRO A 491 4.60 -6.84 5.77
C PRO A 491 3.84 -6.73 4.43
N TYR A 492 4.27 -5.82 3.56
CA TYR A 492 3.64 -5.54 2.27
C TYR A 492 4.49 -6.05 1.09
N GLY A 493 5.64 -6.68 1.35
CA GLY A 493 6.55 -7.22 0.33
C GLY A 493 7.52 -6.19 -0.27
N GLY A 494 7.54 -4.97 0.26
CA GLY A 494 8.56 -3.96 -0.06
C GLY A 494 9.68 -3.93 0.98
N PHE A 495 10.56 -2.94 0.88
CA PHE A 495 11.65 -2.71 1.84
C PHE A 495 11.47 -1.34 2.51
N SER A 496 12.55 -0.70 2.94
CA SER A 496 12.48 0.51 3.77
C SER A 496 12.27 1.79 2.95
N SER A 497 12.66 1.83 1.68
CA SER A 497 12.50 2.98 0.79
C SER A 497 12.15 2.58 -0.66
N THR A 498 12.24 3.54 -1.58
CA THR A 498 12.02 3.29 -3.00
C THR A 498 13.21 2.57 -3.66
N GLN A 499 14.44 3.04 -3.44
CA GLN A 499 15.59 2.48 -4.15
C GLN A 499 15.94 1.09 -3.68
N ASP A 500 15.95 0.86 -2.37
CA ASP A 500 16.22 -0.46 -1.85
C ASP A 500 15.18 -1.48 -2.36
N THR A 501 13.90 -1.10 -2.42
CA THR A 501 12.83 -1.93 -2.95
C THR A 501 13.06 -2.21 -4.44
N VAL A 502 13.34 -1.18 -5.24
CA VAL A 502 13.56 -1.34 -6.68
C VAL A 502 14.76 -2.25 -6.97
N VAL A 503 15.92 -1.98 -6.35
CA VAL A 503 17.15 -2.75 -6.59
C VAL A 503 17.03 -4.16 -6.00
N ALA A 504 16.40 -4.33 -4.84
CA ALA A 504 16.15 -5.65 -4.27
C ALA A 504 15.21 -6.47 -5.15
N LEU A 505 14.10 -5.91 -5.64
CA LEU A 505 13.19 -6.62 -6.55
C LEU A 505 13.90 -7.01 -7.85
N GLN A 506 14.74 -6.12 -8.40
CA GLN A 506 15.58 -6.44 -9.56
C GLN A 506 16.53 -7.62 -9.26
N ALA A 507 17.24 -7.58 -8.13
CA ALA A 507 18.17 -8.63 -7.74
C ALA A 507 17.48 -9.98 -7.45
N LEU A 508 16.30 -9.95 -6.83
CA LEU A 508 15.48 -11.12 -6.58
C LEU A 508 14.92 -11.72 -7.88
N ALA A 509 14.59 -10.90 -8.87
CA ALA A 509 14.19 -11.37 -10.21
C ALA A 509 15.33 -12.06 -10.95
N GLU A 510 16.54 -11.50 -10.92
CA GLU A 510 17.73 -12.16 -11.49
C GLU A 510 18.08 -13.47 -10.76
N TYR A 511 17.92 -13.51 -9.43
CA TYR A 511 18.14 -14.74 -8.66
C TYR A 511 17.10 -15.81 -8.97
N ALA A 512 15.83 -15.42 -9.06
CA ALA A 512 14.75 -16.35 -9.35
C ALA A 512 14.88 -16.95 -10.76
N GLU A 513 15.33 -16.19 -11.75
CA GLU A 513 15.64 -16.76 -13.08
C GLU A 513 16.66 -17.91 -13.01
N ALA A 514 17.63 -17.82 -12.12
CA ALA A 514 18.67 -18.83 -11.96
C ALA A 514 18.27 -20.02 -11.08
N THR A 515 17.25 -19.88 -10.23
CA THR A 515 16.94 -20.84 -9.15
C THR A 515 15.50 -21.33 -9.10
N PHE A 516 14.61 -20.76 -9.91
CA PHE A 516 13.20 -21.11 -9.92
C PHE A 516 12.98 -22.57 -10.29
N SER A 517 12.06 -23.22 -9.56
CA SER A 517 11.59 -24.57 -9.80
C SER A 517 10.07 -24.56 -9.64
N ASP A 518 9.38 -25.11 -10.64
CA ASP A 518 7.92 -25.31 -10.64
C ASP A 518 7.50 -26.47 -9.72
N LYS A 519 8.45 -27.31 -9.33
CA LYS A 519 8.25 -28.41 -8.38
C LYS A 519 8.35 -27.91 -6.95
N GLY A 520 7.31 -28.20 -6.16
CA GLY A 520 7.29 -27.97 -4.72
C GLY A 520 6.00 -28.50 -4.11
N ASP A 521 6.13 -29.21 -3.00
CA ASP A 521 5.05 -29.67 -2.13
C ASP A 521 5.59 -29.55 -0.70
N VAL A 522 5.14 -28.51 0.01
CA VAL A 522 5.62 -28.18 1.33
C VAL A 522 4.46 -27.98 2.28
N THR A 523 4.53 -28.65 3.42
CA THR A 523 3.62 -28.44 4.55
C THR A 523 4.32 -27.63 5.63
N VAL A 524 3.72 -26.50 5.99
CA VAL A 524 4.19 -25.62 7.07
C VAL A 524 3.26 -25.77 8.26
N THR A 525 3.83 -26.09 9.42
CA THR A 525 3.11 -26.18 10.69
C THR A 525 3.56 -25.06 11.62
N VAL A 526 2.62 -24.23 12.07
CA VAL A 526 2.82 -23.18 13.07
C VAL A 526 2.25 -23.67 14.39
N THR A 527 3.10 -23.74 15.41
CA THR A 527 2.73 -24.23 16.74
C THR A 527 3.11 -23.23 17.84
N SER A 528 2.41 -23.27 18.97
CA SER A 528 2.80 -22.56 20.19
C SER A 528 2.91 -23.53 21.38
N LYS A 529 3.64 -23.11 22.41
CA LYS A 529 3.73 -23.87 23.68
C LYS A 529 2.40 -23.96 24.43
N THR A 530 1.46 -23.06 24.14
CA THR A 530 0.11 -22.98 24.70
C THR A 530 -0.90 -23.90 24.00
N GLY A 531 -0.48 -24.61 22.93
CA GLY A 531 -1.31 -25.58 22.21
C GLY A 531 -1.94 -25.07 20.92
N PHE A 532 -1.59 -23.87 20.44
CA PHE A 532 -1.96 -23.42 19.10
C PHE A 532 -1.31 -24.34 18.06
N HIS A 533 -2.07 -24.74 17.05
CA HIS A 533 -1.59 -25.58 15.96
C HIS A 533 -2.34 -25.24 14.68
N GLN A 534 -1.62 -24.74 13.68
CA GLN A 534 -2.14 -24.44 12.35
C GLN A 534 -1.23 -25.04 11.29
N GLN A 535 -1.82 -25.69 10.28
CA GLN A 535 -1.10 -26.21 9.12
C GLN A 535 -1.48 -25.43 7.86
N PHE A 536 -0.49 -25.25 6.99
CA PHE A 536 -0.60 -24.70 5.65
C PHE A 536 0.03 -25.66 4.66
N HIS A 537 -0.60 -25.82 3.51
CA HIS A 537 -0.10 -26.66 2.44
C HIS A 537 0.17 -25.80 1.21
N VAL A 538 1.37 -25.90 0.67
CA VAL A 538 1.84 -25.11 -0.47
C VAL A 538 2.29 -26.03 -1.58
N ASP A 539 1.63 -25.91 -2.72
CA ASP A 539 1.91 -26.64 -3.95
C ASP A 539 2.01 -25.68 -5.15
N GLN A 540 2.09 -26.23 -6.37
CA GLN A 540 2.16 -25.45 -7.59
C GLN A 540 0.88 -24.61 -7.85
N THR A 541 -0.29 -25.07 -7.41
CA THR A 541 -1.59 -24.44 -7.70
C THR A 541 -1.84 -23.21 -6.83
N ASN A 542 -1.28 -23.21 -5.62
CA ASN A 542 -1.50 -22.15 -4.63
C ASN A 542 -0.21 -21.41 -4.23
N ARG A 543 0.89 -21.59 -4.98
CA ARG A 543 2.20 -20.98 -4.70
C ARG A 543 2.16 -19.47 -4.46
N LEU A 544 1.33 -18.76 -5.23
CA LEU A 544 1.16 -17.30 -5.15
C LEU A 544 0.08 -16.87 -4.16
N LEU A 545 -0.69 -17.80 -3.58
CA LEU A 545 -1.79 -17.51 -2.66
C LEU A 545 -1.24 -17.20 -1.27
N LEU A 546 -1.48 -15.99 -0.77
CA LEU A 546 -1.15 -15.63 0.60
C LEU A 546 -2.07 -16.36 1.57
N GLN A 547 -1.56 -17.39 2.23
CA GLN A 547 -2.26 -18.06 3.31
C GLN A 547 -1.94 -17.37 4.62
N LYS A 548 -2.93 -17.11 5.47
CA LYS A 548 -2.79 -16.31 6.70
C LYS A 548 -3.51 -16.96 7.87
N ALA A 549 -2.89 -16.96 9.05
CA ALA A 549 -3.56 -17.27 10.32
C ALA A 549 -3.25 -16.22 11.40
N SER A 550 -4.26 -15.93 12.23
CA SER A 550 -4.09 -15.06 13.40
C SER A 550 -3.39 -15.83 14.52
N LEU A 551 -2.42 -15.18 15.15
CA LEU A 551 -1.68 -15.72 16.29
C LEU A 551 -2.31 -15.17 17.59
N PRO A 552 -2.94 -16.01 18.43
CA PRO A 552 -3.78 -15.54 19.54
C PRO A 552 -2.97 -15.04 20.75
N ASP A 553 -1.84 -15.69 21.04
CA ASP A 553 -1.03 -15.39 22.23
C ASP A 553 0.01 -14.32 21.91
N ILE A 554 -0.17 -13.13 22.50
CA ILE A 554 0.74 -11.98 22.37
C ILE A 554 0.89 -11.33 23.76
N PRO A 555 2.09 -11.30 24.36
CA PRO A 555 3.34 -11.89 23.89
C PRO A 555 3.30 -13.44 23.91
N GLY A 556 4.06 -14.08 23.04
CA GLY A 556 4.04 -15.53 22.88
C GLY A 556 5.22 -16.07 22.06
N GLU A 557 5.50 -17.36 22.22
CA GLU A 557 6.53 -18.07 21.46
C GLU A 557 5.87 -19.05 20.49
N TYR A 558 6.28 -18.97 19.23
CA TYR A 558 5.79 -19.80 18.14
C TYR A 558 6.96 -20.52 17.46
N SER A 559 6.72 -21.74 17.02
CA SER A 559 7.65 -22.52 16.19
C SER A 559 7.01 -22.78 14.83
N LEU A 560 7.71 -22.40 13.76
CA LEU A 560 7.33 -22.69 12.38
C LEU A 560 8.21 -23.83 11.89
N SER A 561 7.59 -24.89 11.39
CA SER A 561 8.29 -26.06 10.85
C SER A 561 7.82 -26.34 9.44
N ALA A 562 8.77 -26.51 8.51
CA ALA A 562 8.50 -26.87 7.12
C ALA A 562 9.00 -28.28 6.82
N THR A 563 8.17 -29.06 6.11
CA THR A 563 8.45 -30.43 5.67
C THR A 563 8.01 -30.61 4.22
N GLY A 564 8.63 -31.54 3.50
CA GLY A 564 8.33 -31.81 2.09
C GLY A 564 9.50 -31.46 1.19
N SER A 565 9.21 -30.97 -0.02
CA SER A 565 10.23 -30.60 -1.01
C SER A 565 9.91 -29.26 -1.66
N GLY A 566 10.89 -28.36 -1.71
CA GLY A 566 10.73 -27.00 -2.22
C GLY A 566 10.99 -25.93 -1.16
N CYS A 567 10.82 -24.66 -1.55
CA CYS A 567 11.01 -23.52 -0.68
C CYS A 567 9.68 -22.81 -0.40
N VAL A 568 9.48 -22.39 0.84
CA VAL A 568 8.35 -21.58 1.27
C VAL A 568 8.85 -20.33 1.98
N TYR A 569 8.21 -19.21 1.69
CA TYR A 569 8.41 -17.96 2.37
C TYR A 569 7.40 -17.85 3.51
N VAL A 570 7.90 -17.76 4.74
CA VAL A 570 7.08 -17.58 5.94
C VAL A 570 7.37 -16.21 6.52
N GLN A 571 6.32 -15.49 6.90
CA GLN A 571 6.45 -14.19 7.54
C GLN A 571 5.49 -14.10 8.71
N THR A 572 6.00 -13.70 9.86
CA THR A 572 5.19 -13.37 11.03
C THR A 572 5.21 -11.86 11.23
N VAL A 573 4.04 -11.27 11.33
CA VAL A 573 3.88 -9.82 11.51
C VAL A 573 3.19 -9.56 12.84
N LEU A 574 3.81 -8.71 13.64
CA LEU A 574 3.28 -8.16 14.88
C LEU A 574 2.95 -6.68 14.65
N ARG A 575 1.74 -6.28 14.99
CA ARG A 575 1.27 -4.89 14.94
C ARG A 575 0.82 -4.50 16.33
N TYR A 576 1.16 -3.28 16.75
CA TYR A 576 0.65 -2.67 17.98
C TYR A 576 0.71 -1.14 17.83
N ASN A 577 -0.07 -0.43 18.63
CA ASN A 577 -0.05 1.03 18.62
C ASN A 577 0.67 1.55 19.86
N ILE A 578 1.55 2.53 19.69
CA ILE A 578 2.17 3.27 20.80
C ILE A 578 1.52 4.66 20.90
N PRO A 579 1.46 5.26 22.10
CA PRO A 579 1.07 6.66 22.24
C PRO A 579 1.96 7.54 21.34
N PRO A 580 1.38 8.56 20.68
CA PRO A 580 2.17 9.45 19.86
C PRO A 580 3.25 10.11 20.73
N PRO A 581 4.49 10.28 20.22
CA PRO A 581 5.51 10.99 20.98
C PRO A 581 4.98 12.38 21.34
N ARG A 582 5.26 12.84 22.56
CA ARG A 582 4.89 14.20 22.97
C ARG A 582 5.57 15.18 22.02
N SER A 583 4.79 15.85 21.21
CA SER A 583 5.25 16.97 20.39
C SER A 583 5.02 18.24 21.19
N ASP A 584 6.10 18.97 21.50
CA ASP A 584 6.00 20.34 22.01
C ASP A 584 5.57 21.34 20.91
N ALA A 585 5.54 20.89 19.65
CA ALA A 585 5.00 21.64 18.53
C ALA A 585 3.51 21.34 18.36
N THR A 586 2.67 22.21 18.91
CA THR A 586 1.27 22.38 18.51
C THR A 586 1.24 23.17 17.22
N PHE A 587 0.82 22.55 16.12
CA PHE A 587 0.49 23.29 14.91
C PHE A 587 -0.79 24.09 15.16
N SER A 588 -0.78 25.40 14.89
CA SER A 588 -1.98 26.23 14.94
C SER A 588 -2.39 26.59 13.52
N VAL A 589 -3.56 26.10 13.09
CA VAL A 589 -4.15 26.50 11.80
C VAL A 589 -5.21 27.55 12.07
N ARG A 590 -5.00 28.75 11.53
CA ARG A 590 -5.99 29.83 11.53
C ARG A 590 -6.44 30.08 10.11
N VAL A 591 -7.75 30.03 9.89
CA VAL A 591 -8.38 30.35 8.60
C VAL A 591 -9.18 31.62 8.79
N GLU A 592 -8.87 32.63 8.00
CA GLU A 592 -9.58 33.92 8.00
C GLU A 592 -10.13 34.19 6.60
N THR A 593 -11.34 34.76 6.56
CA THR A 593 -12.02 35.13 5.33
C THR A 593 -11.94 36.64 5.18
N GLU A 594 -11.31 37.14 4.13
CA GLU A 594 -11.34 38.58 3.85
C GLU A 594 -12.47 38.91 2.86
N PRO A 595 -13.39 39.84 3.21
CA PRO A 595 -13.48 40.59 4.48
C PRO A 595 -14.19 39.79 5.58
N ASP A 596 -13.75 39.98 6.84
CA ASP A 596 -14.30 39.29 8.04
C ASP A 596 -15.77 39.68 8.34
N LYS A 597 -16.31 40.66 7.63
CA LYS A 597 -17.69 41.14 7.74
C LYS A 597 -18.29 41.28 6.36
N CYS A 598 -19.56 40.92 6.20
CA CYS A 598 -20.29 41.16 4.96
C CYS A 598 -20.22 42.65 4.58
N PRO A 599 -19.57 43.00 3.47
CA PRO A 599 -19.60 44.37 2.97
C PRO A 599 -20.99 44.69 2.44
N GLN A 600 -21.34 45.98 2.44
CA GLN A 600 -22.62 46.45 1.89
C GLN A 600 -22.69 46.30 0.36
N ASP A 601 -21.55 46.19 -0.31
CA ASP A 601 -21.45 45.95 -1.75
C ASP A 601 -21.25 44.46 -2.06
N PRO A 602 -21.88 43.92 -3.12
CA PRO A 602 -21.74 42.52 -3.51
C PRO A 602 -20.33 42.21 -4.03
N LEU A 603 -19.51 41.54 -3.22
CA LEU A 603 -18.22 40.98 -3.64
C LEU A 603 -18.41 39.67 -4.40
N LYS A 604 -17.69 39.52 -5.54
CA LYS A 604 -17.66 38.30 -6.36
C LYS A 604 -16.46 37.38 -6.07
N VAL A 605 -15.57 37.77 -5.15
CA VAL A 605 -14.33 37.03 -4.85
C VAL A 605 -14.16 36.94 -3.35
N LEU A 606 -14.10 35.72 -2.83
CA LEU A 606 -13.71 35.41 -1.46
C LEU A 606 -12.20 35.13 -1.42
N LYS A 607 -11.47 35.78 -0.50
CA LYS A 607 -10.08 35.42 -0.22
C LYS A 607 -10.02 34.64 1.09
N LEU A 608 -9.39 33.47 1.04
CA LEU A 608 -9.09 32.65 2.21
C LEU A 608 -7.59 32.78 2.52
N SER A 609 -7.28 33.25 3.72
CA SER A 609 -5.93 33.22 4.27
C SER A 609 -5.82 32.05 5.22
N VAL A 610 -4.83 31.18 5.00
CA VAL A 610 -4.54 30.03 5.87
C VAL A 610 -3.13 30.20 6.41
N THR A 611 -3.02 30.33 7.73
CA THR A 611 -1.74 30.45 8.42
C THR A 611 -1.52 29.21 9.26
N ALA A 612 -0.37 28.56 9.09
CA ALA A 612 0.09 27.46 9.93
C ALA A 612 1.37 27.92 10.65
N GLN A 613 1.37 27.86 11.99
CA GLN A 613 2.54 28.12 12.84
C GLN A 613 2.90 26.88 13.64
#